data_AF-A0A150LDD7-F1
#
_entry.id   AF-A0A150LDD7-F1
#
_cell.length_a   1.000
_cell.length_b   1.000
_cell.length_c   1.000
_cell.angle_alpha   90.00
_cell.angle_beta   90.00
_cell.angle_gamma   90.00
#
_symmetry.space_group_name_H-M   'P 1'
#
loop_
_entity.id
_entity.type
_entity.pdbx_description
1 polymer ?
#
loop_
_entity_poly.entity_id
_entity_poly.type
_entity_poly.pdbx_seq_one_letter_code
_entity_poly.pdbx_strand_id
1 'polypeptide(L)'
;MDTLFFTLIGIGIVSSFIGTLAGGGGLITLPAMMLVGIPIQIGIATNKFSSGVAALTSVSYLLKNKHLSGKTIVMNVCIALAGGVSGALITSSMTERTMNIIALVLLIFAFIVTLKNKQWVSSVKETDKDTSIISNMMPFFIAAYDGGFGPGSSTFGILYYMHRKNTYTKAVQLTRVLILGSCLGAFIVFYQTGFVQWHYAIAMAIGSAVGSQIGLLALPKVPLKFAKYLLITILFLLIGQVLFKIV
;
A
#
# COMPACT_ATOMS: atom_id res chain seq x y z
N MET A 1 -8.28 3.80 -27.85
CA MET A 1 -7.79 3.52 -26.49
C MET A 1 -6.48 4.27 -26.33
N ASP A 2 -6.42 5.13 -25.33
CA ASP A 2 -5.39 6.17 -25.22
C ASP A 2 -4.05 5.58 -24.76
N THR A 3 -2.93 6.12 -25.25
CA THR A 3 -1.56 5.71 -24.87
C THR A 3 -1.37 5.69 -23.35
N LEU A 4 -1.97 6.66 -22.64
CA LEU A 4 -1.98 6.77 -21.19
C LEU A 4 -2.60 5.55 -20.49
N PHE A 5 -3.63 4.93 -21.06
CA PHE A 5 -4.30 3.76 -20.50
C PHE A 5 -3.34 2.56 -20.41
N PHE A 6 -2.60 2.30 -21.49
CA PHE A 6 -1.59 1.24 -21.52
C PHE A 6 -0.40 1.54 -20.61
N THR A 7 0.02 2.81 -20.52
CA THR A 7 1.07 3.23 -19.57
C THR A 7 0.66 2.95 -18.13
N LEU A 8 -0.60 3.24 -17.75
CA LEU A 8 -1.12 2.96 -16.42
C LEU A 8 -1.21 1.46 -16.11
N ILE A 9 -1.59 0.63 -17.09
CA ILE A 9 -1.51 -0.83 -16.93
C ILE A 9 -0.07 -1.25 -16.61
N GLY A 10 0.91 -0.74 -17.38
CA GLY A 10 2.33 -1.02 -17.15
C GLY A 10 2.81 -0.59 -15.75
N ILE A 11 2.45 0.62 -15.33
CA ILE A 11 2.74 1.13 -13.98
C ILE A 11 2.11 0.23 -12.92
N GLY A 12 0.85 -0.15 -13.08
CA GLY A 12 0.13 -1.05 -12.18
C GLY A 12 0.80 -2.42 -12.04
N ILE A 13 1.23 -3.02 -13.15
CA ILE A 13 1.94 -4.30 -13.16
C ILE A 13 3.25 -4.19 -12.37
N VAL A 14 4.10 -3.23 -12.71
CA VAL A 14 5.42 -3.07 -12.08
C VAL A 14 5.28 -2.72 -10.60
N SER A 15 4.47 -1.71 -10.27
CA SER A 15 4.29 -1.26 -8.89
C SER A 15 3.69 -2.34 -7.99
N SER A 16 2.69 -3.10 -8.46
CA SER A 16 2.06 -4.16 -7.66
C SER A 16 2.89 -5.43 -7.58
N PHE A 17 3.67 -5.75 -8.62
CA PHE A 17 4.65 -6.83 -8.58
C PHE A 17 5.69 -6.56 -7.48
N ILE A 18 6.31 -5.38 -7.53
CA ILE A 18 7.32 -4.96 -6.54
C ILE A 18 6.69 -4.78 -5.17
N GLY A 19 5.50 -4.19 -5.11
CA GLY A 19 4.75 -4.01 -3.88
C GLY A 19 4.38 -5.32 -3.21
N THR A 20 4.19 -6.39 -3.98
CA THR A 20 3.94 -7.72 -3.42
C THR A 20 5.20 -8.38 -2.90
N LEU A 21 6.36 -8.11 -3.50
CA LEU A 21 7.65 -8.64 -3.05
C LEU A 21 8.21 -7.89 -1.84
N ALA A 22 8.08 -6.56 -1.82
CA ALA A 22 8.75 -5.67 -0.86
C ALA A 22 7.79 -4.81 -0.02
N GLY A 23 6.47 -4.90 -0.20
CA GLY A 23 5.51 -4.11 0.60
C GLY A 23 5.43 -2.62 0.26
N GLY A 24 6.11 -2.16 -0.79
CA GLY A 24 6.23 -0.73 -1.14
C GLY A 24 5.49 -0.27 -2.39
N GLY A 25 4.52 -1.02 -2.92
CA GLY A 25 3.93 -0.73 -4.23
C GLY A 25 3.37 0.69 -4.37
N GLY A 26 2.68 1.18 -3.33
CA GLY A 26 2.17 2.56 -3.29
C GLY A 26 3.24 3.65 -3.35
N LEU A 27 4.49 3.36 -2.92
CA LEU A 27 5.63 4.29 -3.05
C LEU A 27 6.05 4.47 -4.51
N ILE A 28 5.73 3.50 -5.37
CA ILE A 28 6.02 3.52 -6.81
C ILE A 28 4.83 4.11 -7.57
N THR A 29 3.61 3.69 -7.21
CA THR A 29 2.37 4.07 -7.90
C THR A 29 2.15 5.58 -7.92
N LEU A 30 2.14 6.24 -6.76
CA LEU A 30 1.79 7.66 -6.70
C LEU A 30 2.76 8.52 -7.50
N PRO A 31 4.09 8.38 -7.33
CA PRO A 31 5.00 9.21 -8.09
C PRO A 31 4.92 8.89 -9.58
N ALA A 32 4.88 7.62 -9.99
CA ALA A 32 4.73 7.23 -11.40
C ALA A 32 3.48 7.86 -12.05
N MET A 33 2.35 7.91 -11.34
CA MET A 33 1.13 8.57 -11.80
C MET A 33 1.31 10.10 -11.92
N MET A 34 2.00 10.73 -10.98
CA MET A 34 2.34 12.15 -11.05
C MET A 34 3.28 12.47 -12.23
N LEU A 35 4.12 11.52 -12.66
CA LEU A 35 5.01 11.70 -13.81
C LEU A 35 4.23 11.78 -15.11
N VAL A 36 3.20 10.94 -15.26
CA VAL A 36 2.32 10.95 -16.43
C VAL A 36 1.26 12.05 -16.37
N GLY A 37 1.40 13.00 -15.42
CA GLY A 37 0.58 14.20 -15.32
C GLY A 37 -0.70 14.06 -14.50
N ILE A 38 -0.89 12.94 -13.79
CA ILE A 38 -2.09 12.73 -12.97
C ILE A 38 -1.94 13.47 -11.63
N PRO A 39 -2.91 14.34 -11.25
CA PRO A 39 -2.93 15.01 -9.95
C PRO A 39 -2.88 14.02 -8.78
N ILE A 40 -2.26 14.42 -7.67
CA ILE A 40 -2.00 13.52 -6.54
C ILE A 40 -3.28 12.94 -5.92
N GLN A 41 -4.37 13.73 -5.82
CA GLN A 41 -5.64 13.27 -5.27
C GLN A 41 -6.26 12.16 -6.12
N ILE A 42 -6.24 12.32 -7.45
CA ILE A 42 -6.71 11.32 -8.40
C ILE A 42 -5.79 10.08 -8.36
N GLY A 43 -4.47 10.30 -8.22
CA GLY A 43 -3.49 9.23 -8.06
C GLY A 43 -3.74 8.38 -6.81
N ILE A 44 -4.04 9.03 -5.67
CA ILE A 44 -4.35 8.34 -4.41
C ILE A 44 -5.68 7.59 -4.53
N ALA A 45 -6.73 8.23 -5.04
CA ALA A 45 -8.03 7.57 -5.25
C ALA A 45 -7.88 6.32 -6.14
N THR A 46 -7.14 6.45 -7.24
CA THR A 46 -6.83 5.35 -8.17
C THR A 46 -6.01 4.24 -7.52
N ASN A 47 -5.02 4.60 -6.71
CA ASN A 47 -4.19 3.66 -5.96
C ASN A 47 -5.01 2.90 -4.91
N LYS A 48 -5.92 3.56 -4.20
CA LYS A 48 -6.82 2.92 -3.22
C LYS A 48 -7.77 1.94 -3.92
N PHE A 49 -8.35 2.31 -5.05
CA PHE A 49 -9.19 1.40 -5.83
C PHE A 49 -8.42 0.17 -6.30
N SER A 50 -7.30 0.37 -7.01
CA SER A 50 -6.50 -0.73 -7.58
C SER A 50 -5.88 -1.63 -6.50
N SER A 51 -5.38 -1.06 -5.40
CA SER A 51 -4.88 -1.81 -4.25
C SER A 51 -6.00 -2.58 -3.53
N GLY A 52 -7.19 -1.99 -3.42
CA GLY A 52 -8.37 -2.64 -2.87
C GLY A 52 -8.79 -3.86 -3.68
N VAL A 53 -8.80 -3.76 -5.01
CA VAL A 53 -9.09 -4.89 -5.91
C VAL A 53 -8.05 -6.01 -5.74
N ALA A 54 -6.76 -5.69 -5.73
CA ALA A 54 -5.70 -6.68 -5.53
C ALA A 54 -5.76 -7.34 -4.13
N ALA A 55 -6.08 -6.56 -3.10
CA ALA A 55 -6.29 -7.07 -1.74
C ALA A 55 -7.53 -7.96 -1.66
N LEU A 56 -8.61 -7.62 -2.36
CA LEU A 56 -9.84 -8.43 -2.42
C LEU A 56 -9.56 -9.81 -3.02
N THR A 57 -8.80 -9.89 -4.12
CA THR A 57 -8.38 -11.17 -4.70
C THR A 57 -7.55 -11.98 -3.71
N SER A 58 -6.62 -11.32 -3.01
CA SER A 58 -5.77 -11.97 -2.00
C SER A 58 -6.59 -12.51 -0.82
N VAL A 59 -7.51 -11.72 -0.26
CA VAL A 59 -8.36 -12.14 0.87
C VAL A 59 -9.34 -13.23 0.47
N SER A 60 -9.90 -13.17 -0.74
CA SER A 60 -10.76 -14.24 -1.29
C SER A 60 -10.03 -15.58 -1.37
N TYR A 61 -8.76 -15.57 -1.79
CA TYR A 61 -7.92 -16.76 -1.78
C TYR A 61 -7.67 -17.29 -0.36
N LEU A 62 -7.41 -16.41 0.61
CA LEU A 62 -7.19 -16.78 2.01
C LEU A 62 -8.44 -17.39 2.66
N LEU A 63 -9.62 -16.88 2.33
CA LEU A 63 -10.91 -17.44 2.76
C LEU A 63 -11.14 -18.84 2.19
N LYS A 64 -10.94 -19.01 0.88
CA LYS A 64 -11.13 -20.30 0.19
C LYS A 64 -10.23 -21.40 0.75
N ASN A 65 -8.99 -21.06 1.07
CA ASN A 65 -7.99 -22.02 1.56
C ASN A 65 -7.96 -22.15 3.09
N LYS A 66 -8.89 -21.49 3.82
CA LYS A 66 -9.00 -21.52 5.28
C LYS A 66 -7.71 -21.17 6.03
N HIS A 67 -6.85 -20.33 5.45
CA HIS A 67 -5.62 -19.88 6.11
C HIS A 67 -5.89 -18.95 7.31
N LEU A 68 -7.04 -18.28 7.31
CA LEU A 68 -7.50 -17.39 8.39
C LEU A 68 -8.98 -17.67 8.70
N SER A 69 -9.37 -17.49 9.96
CA SER A 69 -10.79 -17.57 10.37
C SER A 69 -11.57 -16.37 9.80
N GLY A 70 -12.74 -16.63 9.24
CA GLY A 70 -13.63 -15.58 8.72
C GLY A 70 -13.97 -14.51 9.75
N LYS A 71 -14.09 -14.88 11.04
CA LYS A 71 -14.32 -13.92 12.14
C LYS A 71 -13.15 -12.94 12.29
N THR A 72 -11.91 -13.42 12.17
CA THR A 72 -10.71 -12.56 12.24
C THR A 72 -10.65 -11.61 11.05
N ILE A 73 -11.04 -12.10 9.86
CA ILE A 73 -11.07 -11.29 8.65
C ILE A 73 -12.07 -10.16 8.79
N VAL A 74 -13.32 -10.48 9.12
CA VAL A 74 -14.40 -9.49 9.25
C VAL A 74 -14.04 -8.43 10.30
N MET A 75 -13.55 -8.84 11.48
CA MET A 75 -13.17 -7.90 12.53
C MET A 75 -12.07 -6.93 12.08
N ASN A 76 -11.00 -7.44 11.45
CA ASN A 76 -9.92 -6.58 10.96
C ASN A 76 -10.38 -5.67 9.82
N VAL A 77 -11.24 -6.16 8.92
CA VAL A 77 -11.81 -5.34 7.83
C VAL A 77 -12.66 -4.22 8.40
N CYS A 78 -13.52 -4.46 9.40
CA CYS A 78 -14.34 -3.40 10.00
C CYS A 78 -13.49 -2.30 10.65
N ILE A 79 -12.48 -2.68 11.44
CA ILE A 79 -11.55 -1.72 12.07
C ILE A 79 -10.79 -0.93 11.00
N ALA A 80 -10.28 -1.63 9.99
CA ALA A 80 -9.52 -1.00 8.93
C ALA A 80 -10.40 -0.12 8.02
N LEU A 81 -11.66 -0.47 7.82
CA LEU A 81 -12.62 0.35 7.08
C LEU A 81 -12.86 1.67 7.81
N ALA A 82 -13.12 1.65 9.11
CA ALA A 82 -13.26 2.86 9.91
C ALA A 82 -11.99 3.72 9.86
N GLY A 83 -10.81 3.09 9.99
CA GLY A 83 -9.53 3.76 9.80
C GLY A 83 -9.43 4.40 8.43
N GLY A 84 -9.67 3.63 7.36
CA GLY A 84 -9.58 4.07 5.98
C GLY A 84 -10.48 5.25 5.65
N VAL A 85 -11.73 5.23 6.13
CA VAL A 85 -12.66 6.36 6.02
C VAL A 85 -12.09 7.58 6.72
N SER A 86 -11.64 7.45 7.98
CA SER A 86 -11.10 8.58 8.74
C SER A 86 -9.88 9.21 8.05
N GLY A 87 -8.94 8.39 7.57
CA GLY A 87 -7.75 8.84 6.87
C GLY A 87 -8.05 9.53 5.54
N ALA A 88 -8.99 8.97 4.78
CA ALA A 88 -9.42 9.55 3.51
C ALA A 88 -10.17 10.86 3.71
N LEU A 89 -10.99 11.01 4.76
CA LEU A 89 -11.66 12.28 5.09
C LEU A 89 -10.66 13.36 5.46
N ILE A 90 -9.70 13.05 6.33
CA ILE A 90 -8.62 13.98 6.69
C ILE A 90 -7.88 14.43 5.42
N THR A 91 -7.50 13.48 4.58
CA THR A 91 -6.72 13.75 3.38
C THR A 91 -7.50 14.52 2.32
N SER A 92 -8.80 14.23 2.17
CA SER A 92 -9.68 14.92 1.22
C SER A 92 -9.92 16.39 1.61
N SER A 93 -9.74 16.75 2.88
CA SER A 93 -9.81 18.14 3.34
C SER A 93 -8.50 18.92 3.18
N MET A 94 -7.41 18.27 2.75
CA MET A 94 -6.11 18.91 2.56
C MET A 94 -5.95 19.53 1.17
N THR A 95 -5.20 20.63 1.10
CA THR A 95 -4.82 21.22 -0.19
C THR A 95 -3.84 20.33 -0.95
N GLU A 96 -3.85 20.40 -2.28
CA GLU A 96 -2.94 19.64 -3.14
C GLU A 96 -1.46 19.90 -2.79
N ARG A 97 -1.13 21.15 -2.43
CA ARG A 97 0.21 21.54 -1.97
C ARG A 97 0.62 20.80 -0.69
N THR A 98 -0.25 20.75 0.31
CA THR A 98 0.00 20.02 1.56
C THR A 98 0.20 18.53 1.28
N MET A 99 -0.61 17.95 0.40
CA MET A 99 -0.50 16.54 0.04
C MET A 99 0.80 16.22 -0.68
N ASN A 100 1.23 17.07 -1.61
CA ASN A 100 2.53 16.92 -2.30
C ASN A 100 3.70 16.99 -1.32
N ILE A 101 3.66 17.88 -0.33
CA ILE A 101 4.68 17.98 0.73
C ILE A 101 4.71 16.71 1.58
N ILE A 102 3.55 16.22 2.03
CA ILE A 102 3.48 14.99 2.83
C ILE A 102 3.97 13.79 2.01
N ALA A 103 3.60 13.68 0.73
CA ALA A 103 4.08 12.63 -0.16
C ALA A 103 5.62 12.64 -0.26
N LEU A 104 6.20 13.83 -0.42
CA LEU A 104 7.65 14.02 -0.52
C LEU A 104 8.35 13.65 0.80
N VAL A 105 7.82 14.08 1.93
CA VAL A 105 8.35 13.71 3.26
C VAL A 105 8.28 12.18 3.47
N LEU A 106 7.16 11.55 3.11
CA LEU A 106 6.99 10.09 3.21
C LEU A 106 7.94 9.34 2.27
N LEU A 107 8.18 9.86 1.05
CA LEU A 107 9.17 9.31 0.12
C LEU A 107 10.59 9.39 0.67
N ILE A 108 11.00 10.54 1.20
CA ILE A 108 12.31 10.73 1.82
C ILE A 108 12.46 9.83 3.04
N PHE A 109 11.44 9.76 3.91
CA PHE A 109 11.45 8.89 5.07
C PHE A 109 11.56 7.42 4.66
N ALA A 110 10.77 6.97 3.69
CA ALA A 110 10.84 5.62 3.15
C ALA A 110 12.21 5.31 2.54
N PHE A 111 12.81 6.27 1.82
CA PHE A 111 14.17 6.14 1.28
C PHE A 111 15.21 5.99 2.39
N ILE A 112 15.20 6.86 3.40
CA ILE A 112 16.12 6.79 4.55
C ILE A 112 15.95 5.49 5.32
N VAL A 113 14.72 5.08 5.62
CA VAL A 113 14.44 3.82 6.34
C VAL A 113 14.90 2.63 5.52
N THR A 114 14.66 2.61 4.20
CA THR A 114 15.08 1.52 3.33
C THR A 114 16.61 1.41 3.25
N LEU A 115 17.31 2.55 3.17
CA LEU A 115 18.77 2.61 3.17
C LEU A 115 19.37 2.18 4.52
N LYS A 116 18.88 2.75 5.63
CA LYS A 116 19.41 2.46 6.98
C LYS A 116 19.07 1.07 7.47
N ASN A 117 17.91 0.53 7.11
CA ASN A 117 17.47 -0.73 7.67
C ASN A 117 18.14 -1.91 6.95
N LYS A 118 19.39 -2.24 7.34
CA LYS A 118 20.12 -3.47 6.91
C LYS A 118 19.38 -4.76 7.30
N GLN A 119 18.33 -4.67 8.11
CA GLN A 119 17.68 -5.74 8.84
C GLN A 119 16.22 -5.98 8.41
N TRP A 120 15.92 -5.90 7.11
CA TRP A 120 14.64 -6.40 6.57
C TRP A 120 14.43 -7.91 6.83
N VAL A 121 15.50 -8.63 7.21
CA VAL A 121 15.57 -10.10 7.29
C VAL A 121 15.86 -10.63 8.70
N SER A 122 16.32 -9.80 9.63
CA SER A 122 16.51 -10.28 11.01
C SER A 122 15.18 -10.21 11.73
N SER A 123 14.69 -11.40 12.09
CA SER A 123 13.68 -11.62 13.13
C SER A 123 13.73 -10.48 14.15
N VAL A 124 12.65 -9.68 14.18
CA VAL A 124 12.41 -8.75 15.27
C VAL A 124 12.54 -9.57 16.55
N LYS A 125 13.50 -9.20 17.40
CA LYS A 125 13.74 -9.86 18.69
C LYS A 125 12.41 -10.02 19.40
N GLU A 126 12.20 -11.20 19.99
CA GLU A 126 11.04 -11.49 20.83
C GLU A 126 10.94 -10.45 21.95
N THR A 127 10.13 -9.42 21.72
CA THR A 127 9.66 -8.55 22.79
C THR A 127 8.38 -9.13 23.37
N ASP A 128 8.21 -8.89 24.67
CA ASP A 128 7.09 -9.39 25.46
C ASP A 128 5.73 -9.03 24.83
N LYS A 129 4.72 -9.86 25.16
CA LYS A 129 3.33 -9.62 24.72
C LYS A 129 2.85 -8.32 25.34
N ASP A 130 3.04 -7.20 24.66
CA ASP A 130 2.36 -5.97 25.04
C ASP A 130 0.88 -6.09 24.63
N THR A 131 0.04 -6.43 25.61
CA THR A 131 -1.41 -6.50 25.50
C THR A 131 -2.07 -5.16 25.83
N SER A 132 -1.32 -4.06 25.81
CA SER A 132 -1.87 -2.72 26.02
C SER A 132 -2.98 -2.40 25.02
N ILE A 133 -4.00 -1.65 25.48
CA ILE A 133 -5.12 -1.14 24.68
C ILE A 133 -4.60 -0.38 23.43
N ILE A 134 -3.45 0.28 23.57
CA ILE A 134 -2.75 0.99 22.49
C ILE A 134 -2.34 0.03 21.36
N SER A 135 -1.90 -1.19 21.69
CA SER A 135 -1.57 -2.22 20.70
C SER A 135 -2.79 -2.69 19.92
N ASN A 136 -3.99 -2.70 20.50
CA ASN A 136 -5.21 -3.11 19.79
C ASN A 136 -5.76 -2.01 18.87
N MET A 137 -5.42 -0.74 19.10
CA MET A 137 -5.82 0.39 18.24
C MET A 137 -4.87 0.61 17.05
N MET A 138 -3.66 0.07 17.05
CA MET A 138 -2.71 0.25 15.93
C MET A 138 -3.24 -0.13 14.55
N PRO A 139 -4.01 -1.22 14.36
CA PRO A 139 -4.63 -1.53 13.07
C PRO A 139 -5.47 -0.37 12.51
N PHE A 140 -6.18 0.36 13.37
CA PHE A 140 -6.97 1.52 12.96
C PHE A 140 -6.06 2.66 12.47
N PHE A 141 -4.99 3.00 13.19
CA PHE A 141 -4.07 4.06 12.78
C PHE A 141 -3.29 3.72 11.50
N ILE A 142 -2.85 2.47 11.35
CA ILE A 142 -2.21 2.00 10.11
C ILE A 142 -3.21 2.07 8.95
N ALA A 143 -4.46 1.69 9.19
CA ALA A 143 -5.52 1.77 8.19
C ALA A 143 -5.93 3.22 7.85
N ALA A 144 -5.88 4.15 8.81
CA ALA A 144 -6.10 5.57 8.56
C ALA A 144 -4.96 6.17 7.74
N TYR A 145 -3.72 5.88 8.11
CA TYR A 145 -2.56 6.25 7.29
C TYR A 145 -2.66 5.66 5.88
N ASP A 146 -3.05 4.38 5.77
CA ASP A 146 -3.23 3.74 4.48
C ASP A 146 -4.35 4.40 3.67
N GLY A 147 -5.51 4.60 4.27
CA GLY A 147 -6.68 5.15 3.59
C GLY A 147 -6.45 6.57 3.08
N GLY A 148 -5.73 7.39 3.84
CA GLY A 148 -5.37 8.74 3.42
C GLY A 148 -4.29 8.78 2.34
N PHE A 149 -3.15 8.15 2.62
CA PHE A 149 -1.98 8.21 1.74
C PHE A 149 -1.71 6.89 1.06
N GLY A 150 -1.35 5.85 1.82
CA GLY A 150 -1.12 4.50 1.30
C GLY A 150 0.32 4.00 1.08
N PRO A 151 1.35 4.83 0.82
CA PRO A 151 2.71 4.31 0.63
C PRO A 151 3.29 3.68 1.90
N GLY A 152 3.85 2.47 1.82
CA GLY A 152 4.50 1.80 2.97
C GLY A 152 3.55 1.19 4.00
N SER A 153 2.23 1.28 3.82
CA SER A 153 1.24 0.70 4.72
C SER A 153 1.39 -0.81 4.90
N SER A 154 1.76 -1.53 3.83
CA SER A 154 2.00 -2.97 3.90
C SER A 154 3.18 -3.28 4.83
N THR A 155 4.24 -2.47 4.81
CA THR A 155 5.38 -2.61 5.71
C THR A 155 4.95 -2.39 7.15
N PHE A 156 4.18 -1.34 7.43
CA PHE A 156 3.67 -1.06 8.78
C PHE A 156 2.76 -2.18 9.30
N GLY A 157 1.86 -2.70 8.46
CA GLY A 157 1.02 -3.84 8.81
C GLY A 157 1.83 -5.09 9.13
N ILE A 158 2.81 -5.44 8.28
CA ILE A 158 3.66 -6.62 8.48
C ILE A 158 4.43 -6.50 9.78
N LEU A 159 5.06 -5.36 10.04
CA LEU A 159 5.82 -5.11 11.28
C LEU A 159 4.93 -5.22 12.52
N TYR A 160 3.73 -4.63 12.47
CA TYR A 160 2.75 -4.74 13.57
C TYR A 160 2.35 -6.19 13.86
N TYR A 161 1.97 -6.96 12.83
CA TYR A 161 1.55 -8.34 13.04
C TYR A 161 2.71 -9.27 13.42
N MET A 162 3.93 -8.98 12.96
CA MET A 162 5.15 -9.67 13.43
C MET A 162 5.42 -9.38 14.91
N HIS A 163 5.28 -8.13 15.35
CA HIS A 163 5.42 -7.76 16.75
C HIS A 163 4.38 -8.48 17.64
N ARG A 164 3.20 -8.79 17.09
CA ARG A 164 2.16 -9.63 17.74
C ARG A 164 2.43 -11.13 17.69
N LYS A 165 3.69 -11.55 17.52
CA LYS A 165 4.17 -12.95 17.48
C LYS A 165 3.49 -13.81 16.39
N ASN A 166 3.05 -13.22 15.29
CA ASN A 166 2.64 -13.99 14.11
C ASN A 166 3.86 -14.34 13.25
N THR A 167 3.82 -15.50 12.59
CA THR A 167 4.80 -15.83 11.55
C THR A 167 4.77 -14.78 10.44
N TYR A 168 5.90 -14.55 9.76
CA TYR A 168 5.98 -13.57 8.66
C TYR A 168 4.87 -13.79 7.62
N THR A 169 4.63 -15.05 7.23
CA THR A 169 3.56 -15.41 6.29
C THR A 169 2.18 -14.97 6.81
N LYS A 170 1.87 -15.24 8.09
CA LYS A 170 0.60 -14.84 8.69
C LYS A 170 0.49 -13.32 8.86
N ALA A 171 1.60 -12.62 9.13
CA ALA A 171 1.65 -11.17 9.19
C ALA A 171 1.35 -10.52 7.83
N VAL A 172 1.92 -11.06 6.74
CA VAL A 172 1.61 -10.64 5.37
C VAL A 172 0.12 -10.86 5.07
N GLN A 173 -0.43 -12.02 5.42
CA GLN A 173 -1.84 -12.35 5.19
C GLN A 173 -2.79 -11.39 5.95
N LEU A 174 -2.56 -11.17 7.24
CA LEU A 174 -3.36 -10.24 8.05
C LEU A 174 -3.23 -8.80 7.56
N THR A 175 -2.06 -8.42 7.05
CA THR A 175 -1.85 -7.10 6.42
C THR A 175 -2.68 -6.93 5.16
N ARG A 176 -2.84 -7.97 4.32
CA ARG A 176 -3.71 -7.90 3.14
C ARG A 176 -5.18 -7.70 3.52
N VAL A 177 -5.62 -8.34 4.60
CA VAL A 177 -6.96 -8.12 5.18
C VAL A 177 -7.11 -6.67 5.66
N LEU A 178 -6.10 -6.13 6.32
CA LEU A 178 -6.08 -4.73 6.76
C LEU A 178 -6.20 -3.77 5.56
N ILE A 179 -5.39 -3.99 4.52
CA ILE A 179 -5.38 -3.18 3.29
C ILE A 179 -6.73 -3.24 2.57
N LEU A 180 -7.38 -4.40 2.56
CA LEU A 180 -8.72 -4.51 1.98
C LEU A 180 -9.70 -3.57 2.68
N GLY A 181 -9.75 -3.59 4.02
CA GLY A 181 -10.64 -2.72 4.78
C GLY A 181 -10.31 -1.24 4.60
N SER A 182 -9.04 -0.85 4.72
CA SER A 182 -8.63 0.55 4.56
C SER A 182 -8.89 1.10 3.16
N CYS A 183 -8.62 0.31 2.12
CA CYS A 183 -8.90 0.70 0.73
C CYS A 183 -10.40 0.77 0.44
N LEU A 184 -11.22 -0.13 0.99
CA LEU A 184 -12.68 -0.04 0.87
C LEU A 184 -13.22 1.24 1.53
N GLY A 185 -12.77 1.54 2.75
CA GLY A 185 -13.16 2.76 3.46
C GLY A 185 -12.74 4.02 2.71
N ALA A 186 -11.49 4.07 2.25
CA ALA A 186 -10.98 5.19 1.49
C ALA A 186 -11.67 5.36 0.14
N PHE A 187 -11.97 4.26 -0.56
CA PHE A 187 -12.69 4.29 -1.83
C PHE A 187 -14.07 4.92 -1.69
N ILE A 188 -14.82 4.60 -0.62
CA ILE A 188 -16.14 5.22 -0.37
C ILE A 188 -16.01 6.75 -0.30
N VAL A 189 -15.03 7.26 0.45
CA VAL A 189 -14.79 8.70 0.59
C VAL A 189 -14.35 9.31 -0.74
N PHE A 190 -13.34 8.73 -1.40
CA PHE A 190 -12.82 9.27 -2.65
C PHE A 190 -13.85 9.25 -3.79
N TYR A 191 -14.73 8.23 -3.80
CA TYR A 191 -15.86 8.17 -4.71
C TYR A 191 -16.83 9.33 -4.48
N GLN A 192 -17.18 9.61 -3.22
CA GLN A 192 -18.06 10.73 -2.86
C GLN A 192 -17.45 12.10 -3.19
N THR A 193 -16.14 12.26 -3.03
CA THR A 193 -15.43 13.51 -3.35
C THR A 193 -15.24 13.76 -4.86
N GLY A 194 -15.52 12.76 -5.71
CA GLY A 194 -15.35 12.88 -7.17
C GLY A 194 -13.91 12.73 -7.67
N PHE A 195 -12.94 12.38 -6.82
CA PHE A 195 -11.55 12.16 -7.24
C PHE A 195 -11.33 10.84 -8.00
N VAL A 196 -12.31 9.93 -8.00
CA VAL A 196 -12.22 8.65 -8.71
C VAL A 196 -12.44 8.84 -10.21
N GLN A 197 -11.35 8.77 -10.97
CA GLN A 197 -11.39 8.72 -12.43
C GLN A 197 -11.42 7.27 -12.90
N TRP A 198 -12.58 6.79 -13.36
CA TRP A 198 -12.79 5.39 -13.73
C TRP A 198 -11.82 4.88 -14.80
N HIS A 199 -11.46 5.73 -15.75
CA HIS A 199 -10.51 5.38 -16.81
C HIS A 199 -9.14 4.98 -16.22
N TYR A 200 -8.62 5.75 -15.26
CA TYR A 200 -7.36 5.45 -14.59
C TYR A 200 -7.50 4.32 -13.57
N ALA A 201 -8.61 4.30 -12.83
CA ALA A 201 -8.92 3.29 -11.82
C ALA A 201 -8.95 1.88 -12.41
N ILE A 202 -9.63 1.69 -13.54
CA ILE A 202 -9.74 0.39 -14.23
C ILE A 202 -8.39 -0.03 -14.80
N ALA A 203 -7.68 0.86 -15.50
CA ALA A 203 -6.35 0.58 -16.05
C ALA A 203 -5.37 0.08 -14.96
N MET A 204 -5.31 0.83 -13.87
CA MET A 204 -4.45 0.51 -12.73
C MET A 204 -4.91 -0.76 -12.02
N ALA A 205 -6.21 -1.02 -11.89
CA ALA A 205 -6.72 -2.24 -11.26
C ALA A 205 -6.36 -3.50 -12.08
N ILE A 206 -6.48 -3.46 -13.40
CA ILE A 206 -6.08 -4.56 -14.29
C ILE A 206 -4.58 -4.83 -14.12
N GLY A 207 -3.75 -3.79 -14.26
CA GLY A 207 -2.30 -3.94 -14.13
C GLY A 207 -1.90 -4.42 -12.74
N SER A 208 -2.51 -3.87 -11.69
CA SER A 208 -2.21 -4.21 -10.30
C SER A 208 -2.63 -5.63 -9.94
N ALA A 209 -3.79 -6.08 -10.43
CA ALA A 209 -4.23 -7.47 -10.26
C ALA A 209 -3.20 -8.43 -10.88
N VAL A 210 -2.83 -8.22 -12.15
CA VAL A 210 -1.84 -9.05 -12.85
C VAL A 210 -0.48 -9.02 -12.14
N GLY A 211 0.04 -7.83 -11.85
CA GLY A 211 1.33 -7.64 -11.18
C GLY A 211 1.38 -8.30 -9.80
N SER A 212 0.32 -8.17 -9.01
CA SER A 212 0.23 -8.79 -7.68
C SER A 212 0.23 -10.32 -7.74
N GLN A 213 -0.48 -10.92 -8.69
CA GLN A 213 -0.50 -12.39 -8.86
C GLN A 213 0.87 -12.92 -9.29
N ILE A 214 1.51 -12.26 -10.27
CA ILE A 214 2.87 -12.61 -10.69
C ILE A 214 3.84 -12.45 -9.51
N GLY A 215 3.68 -11.39 -8.71
CA GLY A 215 4.49 -11.14 -7.52
C GLY A 215 4.35 -12.25 -6.47
N LEU A 216 3.13 -12.73 -6.23
CA LEU A 216 2.87 -13.85 -5.31
C LEU A 216 3.52 -15.16 -5.79
N LEU A 217 3.46 -15.44 -7.10
CA LEU A 217 4.09 -16.62 -7.70
C LEU A 217 5.62 -16.54 -7.69
N ALA A 218 6.19 -15.34 -7.82
CA ALA A 218 7.63 -15.10 -7.80
C ALA A 218 8.22 -15.03 -6.38
N LEU A 219 7.41 -14.68 -5.37
CA LEU A 219 7.85 -14.49 -3.98
C LEU A 219 8.72 -15.63 -3.42
N PRO A 220 8.42 -16.93 -3.65
CA PRO A 220 9.26 -18.02 -3.14
C PRO A 220 10.63 -18.12 -3.80
N LYS A 221 10.80 -17.52 -4.98
CA LYS A 221 11.99 -17.63 -5.84
C LYS A 221 12.90 -16.40 -5.77
N VAL A 222 12.39 -15.27 -5.27
CA VAL A 222 13.15 -14.00 -5.23
C VAL A 222 13.87 -13.86 -3.89
N PRO A 223 15.21 -13.74 -3.88
CA PRO A 223 15.94 -13.46 -2.64
C PRO A 223 15.57 -12.06 -2.13
N LEU A 224 15.23 -11.96 -0.84
CA LEU A 224 14.83 -10.71 -0.16
C LEU A 224 15.75 -9.51 -0.43
N LYS A 225 17.05 -9.75 -0.64
CA LYS A 225 18.04 -8.71 -0.99
C LYS A 225 17.73 -8.02 -2.32
N PHE A 226 17.25 -8.75 -3.33
CA PHE A 226 16.98 -8.21 -4.67
C PHE A 226 15.76 -7.27 -4.66
N ALA A 227 14.68 -7.68 -3.97
CA ALA A 227 13.48 -6.87 -3.81
C ALA A 227 13.80 -5.52 -3.13
N LYS A 228 14.72 -5.52 -2.16
CA LYS A 228 15.20 -4.31 -1.49
C LYS A 228 15.95 -3.36 -2.43
N TYR A 229 16.90 -3.86 -3.21
CA TYR A 229 17.67 -3.02 -4.16
C TYR A 229 16.76 -2.37 -5.20
N LEU A 230 15.80 -3.13 -5.74
CA LEU A 230 14.84 -2.63 -6.72
C LEU A 230 14.00 -1.47 -6.17
N LEU A 231 13.54 -1.58 -4.91
CA LEU A 231 12.78 -0.52 -4.24
C LEU A 231 13.61 0.74 -4.02
N ILE A 232 14.89 0.60 -3.64
CA ILE A 232 15.82 1.75 -3.47
C ILE A 232 16.03 2.48 -4.81
N THR A 233 16.29 1.75 -5.88
CA THR A 233 16.52 2.34 -7.22
C THR A 233 15.31 3.15 -7.68
N ILE A 234 14.10 2.61 -7.49
CA ILE A 234 12.87 3.30 -7.90
C ILE A 234 12.60 4.52 -7.04
N LEU A 235 12.80 4.44 -5.72
CA LEU A 235 12.70 5.60 -4.83
C LEU A 235 13.68 6.71 -5.22
N PHE A 236 14.93 6.36 -5.56
CA PHE A 236 15.93 7.32 -5.98
C PHE A 236 15.53 8.05 -7.27
N LEU A 237 15.07 7.31 -8.28
CA LEU A 237 14.57 7.88 -9.54
C LEU A 237 13.38 8.83 -9.30
N LEU A 238 12.45 8.43 -8.42
CA LEU A 238 11.26 9.23 -8.12
C LEU A 238 11.58 10.51 -7.34
N ILE A 239 12.46 10.44 -6.34
CA ILE A 239 12.91 11.62 -5.59
C ILE A 239 13.62 12.61 -6.53
N GLY A 240 14.52 12.13 -7.38
CA GLY A 240 15.23 12.97 -8.35
C GLY A 240 14.28 13.73 -9.27
N GLN A 241 13.19 13.10 -9.70
CA GLN A 241 12.22 13.74 -10.58
C GLN A 241 11.25 14.68 -9.86
N VAL A 242 10.75 14.32 -8.68
CA VAL A 242 9.88 15.22 -7.90
C VAL A 242 10.59 16.54 -7.61
N LEU A 243 11.90 16.48 -7.31
CA LEU A 243 12.73 17.69 -7.20
C LEU A 243 12.77 18.47 -8.51
N PHE A 244 12.92 17.79 -9.65
CA PHE A 244 12.94 18.42 -10.98
C PHE A 244 11.62 19.07 -11.40
N LYS A 245 10.49 18.69 -10.79
CA LYS A 245 9.16 19.24 -11.10
C LYS A 245 8.77 20.40 -10.16
N ILE A 246 9.49 20.53 -9.03
CA ILE A 246 9.29 21.57 -8.01
C ILE A 246 10.22 22.76 -8.26
N VAL A 247 11.41 22.52 -8.83
CA VAL A 247 12.34 23.54 -9.33
C VAL A 247 11.91 24.00 -10.72
#